data_AF-A0A4P5VUW9-F1
#
_entry.id   AF-A0A4P5VUW9-F1
#
_cell.length_a   1.000
_cell.length_b   1.000
_cell.length_c   1.000
_cell.angle_alpha   90.00
_cell.angle_beta   90.00
_cell.angle_gamma   90.00
#
_symmetry.space_group_name_H-M   'P 1'
#
loop_
_entity.id
_entity.type
_entity.pdbx_description
1 polymer ?
#
loop_
_entity_poly.entity_id
_entity_poly.type
_entity_poly.pdbx_seq_one_letter_code
_entity_poly.pdbx_strand_id
1 'polypeptide(L)'
;MSLLIATALSCALISDDDLAARWDVDGDGAARPQDCDDLDPTVGAARVWYADLDGDGFGSAASSPVCEGPAGYVPEGGDCDDNDPLTSPNLVWFIDADGDGWGGTETTRSCTQPDGFAAFAGDCDDVDATVNPHAHESCDGRDEDCSGVADDPGEAEVCSDRLDNDCDGVVASCAVSGQARLDEAPAIVHGADLAPLMLVAGVGDLDADGKDEVVVASSRAHQGWESWSGLVTVWSGPVQGEATVEQSPVQIYGTDANEVLGTSAAGADIDGDGISDLAVGAAGLNTVFLWFGAPVSGTSGGAEIGVVASVEGFGQSLANAGDFNGDGLDDLVSGATSSAGVNGNEPCCGAVGLILGGDPADFWVDPIIMGDEEYSYFGEEVAGGADIDGDGLDDLAIGAPGGSGAAYVFLGGFTGTLHPADAAVKFTGSGGYSLGSSLALFDDTDGDGFAELLLCDVTYTKASYYLSPLSGAASTTLADAGYGFGYAVGNAGDVDGDGRDDVLVTDPYAIGGDGKSDGAAYVFFAPLAPGSLTPTDAGGTLIGPNGGDQAGQAAGGVGDLDGDGFGDFYVLQQQDTVNFQNSGEGWFLYGGPG
;
A
#
# COMPACT_ATOMS: atom_id res chain seq x y z
N MET A 1 113.94 20.85 -18.42
CA MET A 1 112.75 20.57 -19.24
C MET A 1 111.81 21.75 -19.04
N SER A 2 111.85 22.74 -19.92
CA SER A 2 110.93 23.88 -19.90
C SER A 2 109.81 23.64 -20.89
N LEU A 3 108.61 23.54 -20.33
CA LEU A 3 107.34 24.14 -20.76
C LEU A 3 107.28 24.74 -22.19
N LEU A 4 106.30 24.33 -22.98
CA LEU A 4 105.59 25.26 -23.87
C LEU A 4 104.08 24.95 -23.88
N ILE A 5 103.33 25.95 -23.44
CA ILE A 5 101.88 26.09 -23.48
C ILE A 5 101.47 26.43 -24.92
N ALA A 6 100.38 25.85 -25.41
CA ALA A 6 99.62 26.40 -26.53
C ALA A 6 98.16 26.59 -26.08
N THR A 7 97.79 27.86 -25.97
CA THR A 7 96.46 28.39 -25.71
C THR A 7 95.51 28.12 -26.88
N ALA A 8 94.36 27.51 -26.60
CA ALA A 8 93.20 27.52 -27.50
C ALA A 8 92.22 28.60 -27.01
N LEU A 9 91.83 29.46 -27.94
CA LEU A 9 90.88 30.55 -27.78
C LEU A 9 89.51 30.00 -27.34
N SER A 10 88.99 30.59 -26.26
CA SER A 10 87.72 30.29 -25.62
C SER A 10 86.51 30.62 -26.51
N CYS A 11 85.76 29.60 -26.91
CA CYS A 11 84.31 29.74 -27.06
C CYS A 11 83.77 29.73 -25.62
N ALA A 12 83.24 30.85 -25.13
CA ALA A 12 82.60 30.86 -23.82
C ALA A 12 81.34 29.97 -23.92
N LEU A 13 81.44 28.76 -23.39
CA LEU A 13 80.28 27.94 -23.08
C LEU A 13 79.49 28.73 -22.04
N ILE A 14 78.25 29.10 -22.39
CA ILE A 14 77.27 29.58 -21.41
C ILE A 14 77.18 28.51 -20.32
N SER A 15 77.32 28.88 -19.05
CA SER A 15 77.17 27.94 -17.94
C SER A 15 75.72 27.44 -17.90
N ASP A 16 75.48 26.24 -17.39
CA ASP A 16 74.12 25.71 -17.22
C ASP A 16 73.25 26.66 -16.37
N ASP A 17 73.86 27.38 -15.42
CA ASP A 17 73.21 28.42 -14.62
C ASP A 17 72.80 29.66 -15.44
N ASP A 18 73.67 30.14 -16.36
CA ASP A 18 73.34 31.25 -17.27
C ASP A 18 72.34 30.81 -18.36
N LEU A 19 72.23 29.50 -18.63
CA LEU A 19 71.25 28.93 -19.55
C LEU A 19 69.87 28.85 -18.87
N ALA A 20 69.82 28.43 -17.60
CA ALA A 20 68.60 28.39 -16.79
C ALA A 20 68.03 29.80 -16.55
N ALA A 21 68.87 30.77 -16.18
CA ALA A 21 68.46 32.18 -15.98
C ALA A 21 68.04 32.92 -17.26
N ARG A 22 68.25 32.33 -18.44
CA ARG A 22 67.75 32.86 -19.72
C ARG A 22 66.45 32.21 -20.17
N TRP A 23 66.04 31.11 -19.54
CA TRP A 23 64.87 30.32 -19.92
C TRP A 23 63.69 30.51 -18.97
N ASP A 24 63.95 30.97 -17.75
CA ASP A 24 63.01 31.49 -16.76
C ASP A 24 63.23 33.02 -16.71
N VAL A 25 62.41 33.77 -17.45
CA VAL A 25 62.67 35.20 -17.75
C VAL A 25 62.16 36.13 -16.66
N ASP A 26 61.14 35.74 -15.92
CA ASP A 26 60.54 36.50 -14.83
C ASP A 26 60.97 36.02 -13.43
N GLY A 27 61.62 34.85 -13.34
CA GLY A 27 62.31 34.36 -12.16
C GLY A 27 61.41 33.61 -11.17
N ASP A 28 60.31 33.03 -11.65
CA ASP A 28 59.33 32.34 -10.82
C ASP A 28 59.62 30.83 -10.63
N GLY A 29 60.63 30.32 -11.34
CA GLY A 29 61.07 28.92 -11.29
C GLY A 29 60.46 28.02 -12.37
N ALA A 30 59.58 28.52 -13.24
CA ALA A 30 59.14 27.87 -14.46
C ALA A 30 60.01 28.32 -15.65
N ALA A 31 60.33 27.41 -16.56
CA ALA A 31 61.18 27.72 -17.71
C ALA A 31 60.51 27.26 -19.00
N ARG A 32 60.87 27.87 -20.13
CA ARG A 32 60.38 27.48 -21.45
C ARG A 32 60.64 26.01 -21.79
N PRO A 33 59.69 25.30 -22.43
CA PRO A 33 58.34 25.74 -22.85
C PRO A 33 57.22 25.45 -21.82
N GLN A 34 57.55 25.20 -20.55
CA GLN A 34 56.57 24.79 -19.53
C GLN A 34 55.94 25.97 -18.78
N ASP A 35 56.55 27.14 -18.89
CA ASP A 35 56.06 28.42 -18.36
C ASP A 35 54.90 28.95 -19.20
N CYS A 36 53.84 29.34 -18.50
CA CYS A 36 52.59 29.81 -19.07
C CYS A 36 52.61 31.28 -19.47
N ASP A 37 53.43 32.10 -18.81
CA ASP A 37 53.70 33.49 -19.22
C ASP A 37 55.08 33.94 -18.73
N ASP A 38 56.11 33.79 -19.59
CA ASP A 38 57.50 34.11 -19.24
C ASP A 38 57.80 35.60 -18.94
N LEU A 39 56.78 36.44 -18.80
CA LEU A 39 56.90 37.86 -18.46
C LEU A 39 56.14 38.23 -17.19
N ASP A 40 55.39 37.31 -16.59
CA ASP A 40 54.58 37.52 -15.40
C ASP A 40 54.96 36.51 -14.30
N PRO A 41 55.77 36.92 -13.29
CA PRO A 41 56.25 36.01 -12.25
C PRO A 41 55.15 35.53 -11.28
N THR A 42 53.88 35.84 -11.55
CA THR A 42 52.71 35.29 -10.86
C THR A 42 52.06 34.12 -11.61
N VAL A 43 52.49 33.83 -12.85
CA VAL A 43 51.91 32.81 -13.74
C VAL A 43 52.98 31.81 -14.16
N GLY A 44 53.23 30.83 -13.29
CA GLY A 44 54.24 29.79 -13.55
C GLY A 44 53.77 28.64 -14.43
N ALA A 45 54.29 27.44 -14.17
CA ALA A 45 54.00 26.27 -15.00
C ALA A 45 52.51 25.86 -14.96
N ALA A 46 52.05 25.21 -16.04
CA ALA A 46 50.68 24.72 -16.15
C ALA A 46 50.27 23.89 -14.93
N ARG A 47 49.10 24.22 -14.35
CA ARG A 47 48.51 23.48 -13.22
C ARG A 47 47.50 22.46 -13.71
N VAL A 48 47.26 21.46 -12.89
CA VAL A 48 46.25 20.42 -13.14
C VAL A 48 44.88 20.99 -12.79
N TRP A 49 43.92 20.80 -13.70
CA TRP A 49 42.53 21.17 -13.52
C TRP A 49 41.64 19.95 -13.67
N TYR A 50 40.63 19.84 -12.82
CA TYR A 50 39.68 18.74 -12.74
C TYR A 50 38.31 19.22 -13.19
N ALA A 51 37.59 18.43 -13.98
CA ALA A 51 36.24 18.80 -14.39
C ALA A 51 35.35 18.84 -13.13
N ASP A 52 34.49 19.84 -13.04
CA ASP A 52 33.56 20.07 -11.93
C ASP A 52 32.17 20.25 -12.58
N LEU A 53 31.40 19.15 -12.60
CA LEU A 53 30.16 19.05 -13.36
C LEU A 53 28.95 19.58 -12.57
N ASP A 54 28.97 19.49 -11.25
CA ASP A 54 27.90 19.91 -10.36
C ASP A 54 28.12 21.29 -9.71
N GLY A 55 29.36 21.81 -9.74
CA GLY A 55 29.72 23.16 -9.31
C GLY A 55 30.01 23.29 -7.81
N ASP A 56 30.33 22.20 -7.11
CA ASP A 56 30.57 22.20 -5.65
C ASP A 56 32.00 22.67 -5.26
N GLY A 57 32.89 22.81 -6.25
CA GLY A 57 34.27 23.24 -6.08
C GLY A 57 35.31 22.13 -5.95
N PHE A 58 34.90 20.86 -6.02
CA PHE A 58 35.74 19.68 -6.20
C PHE A 58 35.56 19.16 -7.62
N GLY A 59 36.60 18.54 -8.16
CA GLY A 59 36.53 17.95 -9.48
C GLY A 59 36.90 16.48 -9.50
N SER A 60 36.37 15.77 -10.49
CA SER A 60 36.62 14.35 -10.73
C SER A 60 38.11 14.00 -10.90
N ALA A 61 38.41 12.71 -10.98
CA ALA A 61 39.77 12.24 -11.30
C ALA A 61 40.25 12.62 -12.73
N ALA A 62 39.37 13.14 -13.60
CA ALA A 62 39.70 13.50 -14.97
C ALA A 62 40.42 14.87 -15.03
N SER A 63 41.70 14.85 -15.39
CA SER A 63 42.56 16.03 -15.24
C SER A 63 43.21 16.50 -16.55
N SER A 64 43.33 17.81 -16.75
CA SER A 64 44.06 18.42 -17.87
C SER A 64 45.07 19.47 -17.39
N PRO A 65 46.38 19.33 -17.66
CA PRO A 65 47.37 20.33 -17.30
C PRO A 65 47.32 21.49 -18.31
N VAL A 66 46.83 22.65 -17.86
CA VAL A 66 46.72 23.87 -18.68
C VAL A 66 47.00 25.13 -17.83
N CYS A 67 47.43 26.20 -18.49
CA CYS A 67 47.79 27.46 -17.85
C CYS A 67 46.60 28.18 -17.21
N GLU A 68 45.49 28.26 -17.96
CA GLU A 68 44.22 28.80 -17.48
C GLU A 68 43.17 27.70 -17.43
N GLY A 69 42.36 27.72 -16.38
CA GLY A 69 41.30 26.74 -16.17
C GLY A 69 40.22 26.88 -17.22
N PRO A 70 39.86 25.80 -17.93
CA PRO A 70 38.67 25.82 -18.77
C PRO A 70 37.44 26.11 -17.90
N ALA A 71 36.39 26.68 -18.49
CA ALA A 71 35.13 26.84 -17.78
C ALA A 71 34.57 25.46 -17.38
N GLY A 72 34.09 25.32 -16.13
CA GLY A 72 33.63 24.04 -15.57
C GLY A 72 34.76 23.14 -15.06
N TYR A 73 35.91 23.72 -14.68
CA TYR A 73 37.02 22.99 -14.08
C TYR A 73 37.56 23.74 -12.85
N VAL A 74 38.02 22.99 -11.85
CA VAL A 74 38.57 23.49 -10.58
C VAL A 74 39.98 22.91 -10.29
N PRO A 75 40.81 23.60 -9.50
CA PRO A 75 42.15 23.10 -9.16
C PRO A 75 42.15 22.03 -8.06
N GLU A 76 41.07 21.92 -7.29
CA GLU A 76 40.87 20.92 -6.25
C GLU A 76 40.20 19.66 -6.81
N GLY A 77 40.98 18.58 -6.99
CA GLY A 77 40.43 17.28 -7.39
C GLY A 77 40.00 16.43 -6.20
N GLY A 78 39.41 15.27 -6.49
CA GLY A 78 39.04 14.27 -5.48
C GLY A 78 37.57 14.27 -5.12
N ASP A 79 36.72 14.77 -6.02
CA ASP A 79 35.28 14.57 -5.96
C ASP A 79 34.93 13.08 -6.02
N CYS A 80 34.03 12.68 -5.14
CA CYS A 80 33.58 11.31 -4.97
C CYS A 80 32.37 10.98 -5.85
N ASP A 81 31.54 11.97 -6.22
CA ASP A 81 30.61 11.90 -7.34
C ASP A 81 30.43 13.28 -7.99
N ASP A 82 31.16 13.50 -9.09
CA ASP A 82 31.20 14.74 -9.87
C ASP A 82 29.85 15.17 -10.49
N ASN A 83 28.76 14.42 -10.28
CA ASN A 83 27.42 14.77 -10.73
C ASN A 83 26.47 15.14 -9.58
N ASP A 84 26.93 15.05 -8.33
CA ASP A 84 26.14 15.30 -7.14
C ASP A 84 26.86 16.29 -6.21
N PRO A 85 26.39 17.55 -6.13
CA PRO A 85 27.07 18.60 -5.37
C PRO A 85 27.00 18.39 -3.85
N LEU A 86 26.36 17.31 -3.37
CA LEU A 86 26.32 16.90 -1.97
C LEU A 86 27.36 15.83 -1.62
N THR A 87 28.00 15.19 -2.60
CA THR A 87 28.88 14.01 -2.39
C THR A 87 30.36 14.35 -2.58
N SER A 88 30.88 15.19 -1.69
CA SER A 88 32.25 15.70 -1.74
C SER A 88 33.16 15.14 -0.63
N PRO A 89 34.50 15.22 -0.76
CA PRO A 89 35.42 14.82 0.31
C PRO A 89 35.32 15.67 1.58
N ASN A 90 34.55 16.75 1.55
CA ASN A 90 34.27 17.60 2.70
C ASN A 90 32.91 17.34 3.36
N LEU A 91 32.15 16.34 2.88
CA LEU A 91 30.91 15.92 3.53
C LEU A 91 31.18 15.62 5.00
N VAL A 92 30.41 16.27 5.87
CA VAL A 92 30.55 16.22 7.31
C VAL A 92 29.65 15.11 7.83
N TRP A 93 30.23 14.21 8.62
CA TRP A 93 29.54 13.14 9.31
C TRP A 93 29.59 13.41 10.82
N PHE A 94 28.52 13.11 11.53
CA PHE A 94 28.34 13.37 12.96
C PHE A 94 28.53 12.06 13.72
N ILE A 95 29.20 12.06 14.86
CA ILE A 95 29.31 10.84 15.69
C ILE A 95 27.89 10.36 15.99
N ASP A 96 27.68 9.05 15.94
CA ASP A 96 26.39 8.41 16.20
C ASP A 96 26.68 7.23 17.14
N ALA A 97 26.59 7.49 18.44
CA ALA A 97 27.07 6.57 19.47
C ALA A 97 26.02 5.53 19.93
N ASP A 98 24.75 5.74 19.65
CA ASP A 98 23.66 4.80 19.92
C ASP A 98 23.10 4.10 18.67
N GLY A 99 23.38 4.63 17.48
CA GLY A 99 23.10 4.00 16.19
C GLY A 99 21.71 4.32 15.61
N ASP A 100 21.10 5.43 15.99
CA ASP A 100 19.75 5.82 15.53
C ASP A 100 19.74 6.59 14.19
N GLY A 101 20.92 7.01 13.70
CA GLY A 101 21.09 7.70 12.43
C GLY A 101 21.05 9.23 12.50
N TRP A 102 20.85 9.80 13.68
CA TRP A 102 21.20 11.17 14.02
C TRP A 102 22.53 11.18 14.76
N GLY A 103 23.23 12.31 14.70
CA GLY A 103 24.53 12.40 15.34
C GLY A 103 24.71 13.66 16.16
N GLY A 104 25.50 13.50 17.22
CA GLY A 104 25.86 14.55 18.15
C GLY A 104 26.83 15.58 17.57
N THR A 105 27.56 16.25 18.47
CA THR A 105 28.36 17.44 18.10
C THR A 105 29.77 17.12 17.58
N GLU A 106 30.27 15.90 17.75
CA GLU A 106 31.57 15.53 17.19
C GLU A 106 31.43 15.19 15.71
N THR A 107 32.37 15.66 14.88
CA THR A 107 32.27 15.49 13.42
C THR A 107 33.55 14.97 12.80
N THR A 108 33.41 14.26 11.68
CA THR A 108 34.51 13.89 10.77
C THR A 108 34.15 14.25 9.33
N ARG A 109 35.11 14.16 8.41
CA ARG A 109 34.88 14.38 6.97
C ARG A 109 35.30 13.18 6.16
N SER A 110 34.43 12.74 5.26
CA SER A 110 34.65 11.57 4.42
C SER A 110 33.67 11.56 3.26
N CYS A 111 34.04 10.91 2.16
CA CYS A 111 33.11 10.71 1.04
C CYS A 111 32.04 9.66 1.31
N THR A 112 32.34 8.70 2.20
CA THR A 112 31.42 7.64 2.59
C THR A 112 31.27 7.67 4.10
N GLN A 113 30.08 7.31 4.59
CA GLN A 113 29.77 7.20 6.01
C GLN A 113 30.84 6.38 6.74
N PRO A 114 31.59 6.99 7.67
CA PRO A 114 32.51 6.25 8.53
C PRO A 114 31.72 5.43 9.57
N ASP A 115 32.27 4.29 9.98
CA ASP A 115 31.65 3.46 11.02
C ASP A 115 31.41 4.26 12.31
N GLY A 116 30.17 4.25 12.81
CA GLY A 116 29.75 4.97 14.02
C GLY A 116 29.51 6.47 13.82
N PHE A 117 29.19 6.89 12.60
CA PHE A 117 28.81 8.27 12.31
C PHE A 117 27.54 8.33 11.46
N ALA A 118 26.69 9.33 11.69
CA ALA A 118 25.47 9.65 10.97
C ALA A 118 25.65 10.81 9.97
N ALA A 119 24.75 10.87 8.98
CA ALA A 119 24.68 11.99 8.03
C ALA A 119 23.96 13.20 8.62
N PHE A 120 23.00 12.95 9.50
CA PHE A 120 22.15 13.96 10.11
C PHE A 120 22.73 14.43 11.43
N ALA A 121 22.55 15.72 11.73
CA ALA A 121 23.04 16.35 12.95
C ALA A 121 21.85 16.79 13.80
N GLY A 122 22.07 16.93 15.10
CA GLY A 122 21.08 17.57 15.96
C GLY A 122 20.61 16.69 17.11
N ASP A 123 21.18 15.51 17.26
CA ASP A 123 20.97 14.67 18.43
C ASP A 123 21.43 15.40 19.70
N CYS A 124 20.49 15.58 20.63
CA CYS A 124 20.71 16.24 21.89
C CYS A 124 21.17 15.29 23.02
N ASP A 125 21.01 13.96 22.86
CA ASP A 125 21.56 12.92 23.73
C ASP A 125 22.03 11.67 22.95
N ASP A 126 23.16 11.82 22.25
CA ASP A 126 23.89 10.86 21.38
C ASP A 126 24.28 9.49 22.01
N VAL A 127 23.75 9.16 23.18
CA VAL A 127 23.91 7.84 23.82
C VAL A 127 22.56 7.16 24.12
N ASP A 128 21.45 7.77 23.74
CA ASP A 128 20.09 7.31 23.91
C ASP A 128 19.31 7.40 22.58
N ALA A 129 19.22 6.28 21.87
CA ALA A 129 18.55 6.16 20.57
C ALA A 129 17.04 6.51 20.57
N THR A 130 16.48 6.90 21.72
CA THR A 130 15.11 7.40 21.84
C THR A 130 15.03 8.92 21.85
N VAL A 131 16.16 9.63 21.78
CA VAL A 131 16.25 11.10 21.83
C VAL A 131 16.95 11.60 20.58
N ASN A 132 16.20 12.16 19.65
CA ASN A 132 16.73 12.75 18.42
C ASN A 132 15.70 13.70 17.80
N PRO A 133 16.07 14.55 16.82
CA PRO A 133 15.14 15.51 16.20
C PRO A 133 13.81 15.00 15.63
N HIS A 134 13.66 13.67 15.50
CA HIS A 134 12.47 13.00 14.96
C HIS A 134 11.84 12.04 15.99
N ALA A 135 12.34 12.00 17.22
CA ALA A 135 11.79 11.17 18.26
C ALA A 135 10.43 11.71 18.70
N HIS A 136 9.61 10.80 19.21
CA HIS A 136 8.28 11.11 19.69
C HIS A 136 8.33 11.48 21.19
N GLU A 137 7.67 12.58 21.55
CA GLU A 137 7.59 13.09 22.92
C GLU A 137 6.83 12.13 23.84
N SER A 138 7.52 11.60 24.85
CA SER A 138 6.87 10.89 25.93
C SER A 138 6.56 11.89 27.03
N CYS A 139 5.29 12.04 27.46
CA CYS A 139 4.86 12.98 28.53
C CYS A 139 5.45 12.65 29.93
N ASP A 140 6.77 12.63 30.04
CA ASP A 140 7.57 12.23 31.18
C ASP A 140 8.46 13.39 31.70
N GLY A 141 8.41 14.55 31.03
CA GLY A 141 9.18 15.75 31.36
C GLY A 141 10.53 15.83 30.66
N ARG A 142 10.73 15.09 29.58
CA ARG A 142 11.91 15.13 28.70
C ARG A 142 11.56 15.78 27.36
N ASP A 143 12.59 15.96 26.56
CA ASP A 143 12.60 16.62 25.25
C ASP A 143 13.28 15.58 24.37
N GLU A 144 12.48 14.63 23.88
CA GLU A 144 12.93 13.53 23.04
C GLU A 144 13.24 14.04 21.63
N ASP A 145 12.43 14.98 21.12
CA ASP A 145 12.51 15.50 19.77
C ASP A 145 13.56 16.63 19.59
N CYS A 146 14.30 16.96 20.65
CA CYS A 146 15.34 17.99 20.67
C CYS A 146 14.85 19.39 20.23
N SER A 147 13.56 19.70 20.32
CA SER A 147 12.97 21.01 20.02
C SER A 147 13.41 22.10 21.02
N GLY A 148 13.88 21.71 22.20
CA GLY A 148 14.23 22.59 23.31
C GLY A 148 13.05 22.90 24.24
N VAL A 149 11.93 22.21 24.07
CA VAL A 149 10.75 22.22 24.94
C VAL A 149 10.58 20.79 25.44
N ALA A 150 10.45 20.64 26.76
CA ALA A 150 10.12 19.33 27.31
C ALA A 150 8.59 19.20 27.30
N ASP A 151 8.08 18.12 26.72
CA ASP A 151 6.67 17.83 26.45
C ASP A 151 6.00 18.99 25.65
N ASP A 152 5.87 18.86 24.32
CA ASP A 152 5.47 19.95 23.41
C ASP A 152 3.96 20.29 23.44
N PRO A 153 3.50 21.36 24.13
CA PRO A 153 2.08 21.57 24.34
C PRO A 153 1.43 22.27 23.15
N GLY A 154 0.55 21.54 22.44
CA GLY A 154 -0.27 22.03 21.33
C GLY A 154 0.15 21.56 19.93
N GLU A 155 0.99 20.52 19.84
CA GLU A 155 1.15 19.73 18.61
C GLU A 155 -0.14 19.00 18.24
N ALA A 156 -0.25 18.55 16.99
CA ALA A 156 -1.41 17.76 16.57
C ALA A 156 -1.25 16.32 17.08
N GLU A 157 -2.30 15.79 17.70
CA GLU A 157 -2.38 14.37 18.04
C GLU A 157 -2.10 13.50 16.80
N VAL A 158 -1.20 12.52 16.94
CA VAL A 158 -0.97 11.51 15.89
C VAL A 158 -1.99 10.41 16.12
N CYS A 159 -2.65 10.00 15.05
CA CYS A 159 -3.72 9.02 15.18
C CYS A 159 -3.23 7.68 15.72
N SER A 160 -3.92 7.20 16.76
CA SER A 160 -3.96 5.78 17.12
C SER A 160 -2.65 5.15 17.63
N ASP A 161 -1.62 5.95 17.93
CA ASP A 161 -0.47 5.52 18.76
C ASP A 161 -0.83 5.45 20.27
N ARG A 162 -2.01 5.98 20.63
CA ARG A 162 -2.54 6.12 22.00
C ARG A 162 -1.61 6.94 22.91
N LEU A 163 -0.77 7.78 22.31
CA LEU A 163 0.10 8.73 22.99
C LEU A 163 -0.60 10.09 23.01
N ASP A 164 -0.33 10.85 24.07
CA ASP A 164 -0.91 12.18 24.32
C ASP A 164 0.11 13.19 23.78
N ASN A 165 0.14 13.37 22.47
CA ASN A 165 1.26 14.01 21.77
C ASN A 165 1.34 15.50 22.07
N ASP A 166 0.23 16.10 22.50
CA ASP A 166 0.18 17.48 22.96
C ASP A 166 0.21 17.63 24.50
N CYS A 167 0.31 16.50 25.22
CA CYS A 167 0.37 16.35 26.68
C CYS A 167 -0.69 17.17 27.43
N ASP A 168 -1.88 17.38 26.85
CA ASP A 168 -2.99 18.11 27.47
C ASP A 168 -3.83 17.23 28.41
N GLY A 169 -3.56 15.92 28.42
CA GLY A 169 -4.25 14.90 29.19
C GLY A 169 -5.39 14.22 28.44
N VAL A 170 -5.49 14.44 27.12
CA VAL A 170 -6.42 13.81 26.20
C VAL A 170 -5.61 13.10 25.11
N VAL A 171 -5.43 11.79 25.27
CA VAL A 171 -5.05 10.93 24.13
C VAL A 171 -6.19 11.00 23.13
N ALA A 172 -6.02 11.64 21.97
CA ALA A 172 -7.03 11.59 20.94
C ALA A 172 -7.08 10.16 20.38
N SER A 173 -8.10 9.41 20.76
CA SER A 173 -8.65 8.38 19.89
C SER A 173 -9.02 9.10 18.59
N CYS A 174 -8.32 8.83 17.50
CA CYS A 174 -8.78 9.35 16.23
C CYS A 174 -10.15 8.73 15.95
N ALA A 175 -11.21 9.51 16.13
CA ALA A 175 -12.35 9.34 15.25
C ALA A 175 -11.81 9.45 13.83
N VAL A 176 -12.33 8.61 12.94
CA VAL A 176 -12.17 8.66 11.49
C VAL A 176 -12.62 10.02 10.90
N SER A 177 -13.00 11.00 11.73
CA SER A 177 -13.40 12.34 11.35
C SER A 177 -12.23 13.22 10.91
N GLY A 178 -12.41 13.97 9.81
CA GLY A 178 -11.43 14.93 9.31
C GLY A 178 -10.54 14.35 8.22
N GLN A 179 -9.27 14.77 8.19
CA GLN A 179 -8.32 14.38 7.15
C GLN A 179 -7.09 13.77 7.82
N ALA A 180 -6.72 12.55 7.44
CA ALA A 180 -5.54 11.83 7.93
C ALA A 180 -4.71 11.29 6.77
N ARG A 181 -3.45 10.93 7.05
CA ARG A 181 -2.58 10.26 6.07
C ARG A 181 -2.42 8.79 6.40
N LEU A 182 -2.30 7.96 5.37
CA LEU A 182 -2.22 6.50 5.55
C LEU A 182 -0.87 6.04 6.13
N ASP A 183 0.21 6.80 5.99
CA ASP A 183 1.48 6.55 6.69
C ASP A 183 1.40 6.75 8.22
N GLU A 184 0.26 7.26 8.72
CA GLU A 184 -0.04 7.41 10.14
C GLU A 184 -1.06 6.36 10.63
N ALA A 185 -1.38 5.35 9.81
CA ALA A 185 -2.32 4.31 10.20
C ALA A 185 -1.79 3.47 11.38
N PRO A 186 -2.64 3.07 12.34
CA PRO A 186 -2.21 2.31 13.52
C PRO A 186 -1.57 0.96 13.20
N ALA A 187 -1.92 0.37 12.05
CA ALA A 187 -1.27 -0.82 11.55
C ALA A 187 -1.05 -0.74 10.03
N ILE A 188 0.15 -1.15 9.62
CA ILE A 188 0.56 -1.23 8.22
C ILE A 188 1.13 -2.62 7.98
N VAL A 189 0.55 -3.34 7.01
CA VAL A 189 1.07 -4.64 6.57
C VAL A 189 1.55 -4.53 5.14
N HIS A 190 2.86 -4.69 4.95
CA HIS A 190 3.49 -4.76 3.63
C HIS A 190 3.38 -6.19 3.09
N GLY A 191 3.13 -6.35 1.79
CA GLY A 191 3.10 -7.67 1.16
C GLY A 191 4.48 -8.33 1.07
N ALA A 192 4.52 -9.47 0.40
CA ALA A 192 5.71 -10.33 0.41
C ALA A 192 6.82 -9.84 -0.52
N ASP A 193 8.06 -10.24 -0.21
CA ASP A 193 9.22 -9.99 -1.08
C ASP A 193 8.94 -10.49 -2.51
N LEU A 194 8.89 -9.55 -3.47
CA LEU A 194 8.64 -9.81 -4.91
C LEU A 194 7.21 -10.28 -5.27
N ALA A 195 6.24 -10.21 -4.35
CA ALA A 195 4.85 -10.51 -4.63
C ALA A 195 3.91 -9.49 -3.98
N PRO A 196 3.10 -8.75 -4.77
CA PRO A 196 2.22 -7.75 -4.23
C PRO A 196 1.15 -8.36 -3.32
N LEU A 197 0.74 -7.60 -2.32
CA LEU A 197 -0.46 -7.79 -1.53
C LEU A 197 -1.65 -7.61 -2.48
N MET A 198 -2.49 -8.65 -2.55
CA MET A 198 -3.61 -8.70 -3.49
C MET A 198 -4.96 -8.55 -2.78
N LEU A 199 -5.03 -8.96 -1.51
CA LEU A 199 -6.28 -9.09 -0.75
C LEU A 199 -6.05 -8.78 0.72
N VAL A 200 -6.96 -8.00 1.29
CA VAL A 200 -7.27 -7.98 2.71
C VAL A 200 -8.75 -8.33 2.85
N ALA A 201 -9.12 -9.15 3.84
CA ALA A 201 -10.51 -9.51 4.11
C ALA A 201 -10.72 -9.78 5.60
N GLY A 202 -11.71 -9.14 6.22
CA GLY A 202 -12.21 -9.55 7.53
C GLY A 202 -12.81 -10.95 7.45
N VAL A 203 -12.49 -11.79 8.42
CA VAL A 203 -12.93 -13.19 8.44
C VAL A 203 -13.61 -13.59 9.76
N GLY A 204 -13.99 -12.60 10.56
CA GLY A 204 -14.64 -12.81 11.86
C GLY A 204 -13.70 -13.42 12.89
N ASP A 205 -14.24 -13.71 14.06
CA ASP A 205 -13.54 -14.36 15.18
C ASP A 205 -13.36 -15.87 14.91
N LEU A 206 -12.19 -16.24 14.39
CA LEU A 206 -11.76 -17.60 14.08
C LEU A 206 -11.26 -18.35 15.32
N ASP A 207 -10.78 -17.64 16.35
CA ASP A 207 -10.15 -18.26 17.54
C ASP A 207 -10.97 -18.17 18.83
N ALA A 208 -12.14 -17.56 18.75
CA ALA A 208 -13.11 -17.33 19.81
C ALA A 208 -12.57 -16.48 20.98
N ASP A 209 -11.65 -15.54 20.70
CA ASP A 209 -11.14 -14.60 21.71
C ASP A 209 -11.98 -13.32 21.85
N GLY A 210 -12.96 -13.14 20.97
CA GLY A 210 -13.88 -12.01 20.93
C GLY A 210 -13.39 -10.84 20.09
N LYS A 211 -12.35 -11.01 19.28
CA LYS A 211 -11.87 -10.06 18.29
C LYS A 211 -11.90 -10.70 16.92
N ASP A 212 -12.13 -9.90 15.91
CA ASP A 212 -12.12 -10.43 14.55
C ASP A 212 -10.69 -10.67 14.06
N GLU A 213 -10.53 -11.70 13.23
CA GLU A 213 -9.32 -11.93 12.45
C GLU A 213 -9.39 -11.27 11.09
N VAL A 214 -8.21 -10.98 10.55
CA VAL A 214 -8.07 -10.52 9.18
C VAL A 214 -7.12 -11.41 8.38
N VAL A 215 -7.52 -11.69 7.14
CA VAL A 215 -6.68 -12.34 6.14
C VAL A 215 -5.96 -11.28 5.33
N VAL A 216 -4.65 -11.45 5.16
CA VAL A 216 -3.84 -10.71 4.19
C VAL A 216 -3.18 -11.72 3.26
N ALA A 217 -3.36 -11.54 1.94
CA ALA A 217 -2.89 -12.51 0.97
C ALA A 217 -2.12 -11.90 -0.20
N SER A 218 -1.09 -12.63 -0.62
CA SER A 218 -0.30 -12.40 -1.83
C SER A 218 -0.48 -13.59 -2.75
N SER A 219 -1.55 -13.60 -3.54
CA SER A 219 -1.94 -14.75 -4.37
C SER A 219 -0.94 -15.09 -5.48
N ARG A 220 -0.01 -14.18 -5.78
CA ARG A 220 1.08 -14.37 -6.74
C ARG A 220 2.41 -14.78 -6.09
N ALA A 221 2.43 -14.94 -4.77
CA ALA A 221 3.62 -15.40 -4.06
C ALA A 221 4.06 -16.78 -4.55
N HIS A 222 5.38 -17.00 -4.46
CA HIS A 222 6.05 -18.21 -4.91
C HIS A 222 6.50 -19.02 -3.68
N GLN A 223 6.10 -20.29 -3.58
CA GLN A 223 6.63 -21.20 -2.56
C GLN A 223 7.62 -22.20 -3.18
N GLY A 224 8.91 -22.05 -2.84
CA GLY A 224 9.95 -22.96 -3.33
C GLY A 224 10.14 -22.90 -4.85
N TRP A 225 9.74 -23.96 -5.56
CA TRP A 225 9.81 -24.03 -7.03
C TRP A 225 8.45 -23.84 -7.71
N GLU A 226 7.36 -23.79 -6.94
CA GLU A 226 6.01 -23.64 -7.48
C GLU A 226 5.77 -22.16 -7.80
N SER A 227 5.40 -21.88 -9.04
CA SER A 227 5.13 -20.51 -9.49
C SER A 227 3.68 -20.15 -9.26
N TRP A 228 3.42 -18.99 -8.66
CA TRP A 228 2.06 -18.51 -8.37
C TRP A 228 1.22 -19.52 -7.57
N SER A 229 1.83 -20.11 -6.54
CA SER A 229 1.12 -20.99 -5.61
C SER A 229 0.22 -20.18 -4.66
N GLY A 230 0.64 -18.96 -4.31
CA GLY A 230 -0.07 -18.08 -3.39
C GLY A 230 0.35 -18.26 -1.93
N LEU A 231 0.20 -17.18 -1.17
CA LEU A 231 0.41 -17.10 0.27
C LEU A 231 -0.79 -16.40 0.90
N VAL A 232 -1.35 -17.01 1.94
CA VAL A 232 -2.39 -16.45 2.80
C VAL A 232 -1.84 -16.37 4.21
N THR A 233 -2.08 -15.24 4.87
CA THR A 233 -1.67 -14.99 6.25
C THR A 233 -2.88 -14.55 7.05
N VAL A 234 -2.96 -14.98 8.31
CA VAL A 234 -4.07 -14.64 9.21
C VAL A 234 -3.49 -13.86 10.39
N TRP A 235 -4.15 -12.77 10.74
CA TRP A 235 -3.74 -11.86 11.79
C TRP A 235 -4.88 -11.73 12.80
N SER A 236 -4.61 -12.14 14.04
CA SER A 236 -5.52 -11.93 15.16
C SER A 236 -5.46 -10.48 15.65
N GLY A 237 -6.61 -9.98 16.06
CA GLY A 237 -6.78 -8.64 16.58
C GLY A 237 -6.08 -8.37 17.92
N PRO A 238 -5.62 -7.13 18.21
CA PRO A 238 -5.46 -6.01 17.29
C PRO A 238 -4.17 -6.17 16.47
N VAL A 239 -4.19 -5.72 15.21
CA VAL A 239 -2.97 -5.55 14.41
C VAL A 239 -2.36 -4.20 14.79
N GLN A 240 -1.05 -4.13 15.06
CA GLN A 240 -0.42 -2.86 15.47
C GLN A 240 0.97 -2.71 14.89
N GLY A 241 1.33 -1.46 14.57
CA GLY A 241 2.62 -1.08 14.03
C GLY A 241 2.82 -1.57 12.60
N GLU A 242 4.07 -1.54 12.16
CA GLU A 242 4.46 -1.95 10.80
C GLU A 242 4.97 -3.39 10.79
N ALA A 243 4.47 -4.18 9.84
CA ALA A 243 4.90 -5.56 9.66
C ALA A 243 4.87 -5.99 8.18
N THR A 244 5.57 -7.07 7.83
CA THR A 244 5.40 -7.75 6.54
C THR A 244 4.53 -8.98 6.69
N VAL A 245 3.84 -9.40 5.63
CA VAL A 245 2.99 -10.61 5.63
C VAL A 245 3.73 -11.85 6.15
N GLU A 246 5.03 -12.00 5.89
CA GLU A 246 5.83 -13.14 6.36
C GLU A 246 6.08 -13.16 7.87
N GLN A 247 5.80 -12.07 8.57
CA GLN A 247 5.88 -11.99 10.04
C GLN A 247 4.61 -12.49 10.72
N SER A 248 3.52 -12.72 9.97
CA SER A 248 2.32 -13.32 10.52
C SER A 248 2.63 -14.69 11.17
N PRO A 249 2.09 -14.98 12.36
CA PRO A 249 2.26 -16.27 13.02
C PRO A 249 1.53 -17.40 12.29
N VAL A 250 0.52 -17.07 11.48
CA VAL A 250 -0.30 -18.02 10.72
C VAL A 250 -0.06 -17.81 9.24
N GLN A 251 0.53 -18.82 8.59
CA GLN A 251 0.81 -18.80 7.16
C GLN A 251 0.29 -20.08 6.51
N ILE A 252 -0.42 -19.91 5.41
CA ILE A 252 -1.00 -20.97 4.59
C ILE A 252 -0.46 -20.81 3.16
N TYR A 253 0.26 -21.83 2.71
CA TYR A 253 0.88 -21.83 1.39
C TYR A 253 0.10 -22.70 0.41
N GLY A 254 -0.03 -22.24 -0.84
CA GLY A 254 -0.46 -23.11 -1.94
C GLY A 254 0.53 -24.26 -2.17
N THR A 255 0.03 -25.41 -2.59
CA THR A 255 0.82 -26.62 -2.84
C THR A 255 1.13 -26.85 -4.32
N ASP A 256 0.41 -26.18 -5.23
CA ASP A 256 0.50 -26.40 -6.67
C ASP A 256 0.88 -25.14 -7.47
N ALA A 257 1.59 -25.31 -8.59
CA ALA A 257 1.86 -24.22 -9.52
C ALA A 257 0.57 -23.67 -10.16
N ASN A 258 0.44 -22.35 -10.17
CA ASN A 258 -0.72 -21.59 -10.64
C ASN A 258 -2.00 -21.92 -9.86
N GLU A 259 -1.88 -22.33 -8.60
CA GLU A 259 -3.02 -22.46 -7.69
C GLU A 259 -3.67 -21.10 -7.39
N VAL A 260 -2.84 -20.06 -7.25
CA VAL A 260 -3.27 -18.69 -6.95
C VAL A 260 -4.11 -18.63 -5.67
N LEU A 261 -3.67 -19.35 -4.63
CA LEU A 261 -4.33 -19.36 -3.32
C LEU A 261 -4.39 -17.95 -2.73
N GLY A 262 -5.52 -17.57 -2.14
CA GLY A 262 -5.71 -16.23 -1.59
C GLY A 262 -6.13 -15.21 -2.63
N THR A 263 -6.78 -15.65 -3.71
CA THR A 263 -7.41 -14.72 -4.67
C THR A 263 -8.62 -14.01 -4.04
N SER A 264 -9.31 -14.70 -3.14
CA SER A 264 -10.42 -14.20 -2.34
C SER A 264 -10.44 -14.93 -0.98
N ALA A 265 -11.08 -14.34 0.02
CA ALA A 265 -11.30 -14.95 1.33
C ALA A 265 -12.58 -14.40 1.97
N ALA A 266 -13.20 -15.18 2.84
CA ALA A 266 -14.38 -14.79 3.63
C ALA A 266 -14.42 -15.61 4.93
N GLY A 267 -15.02 -15.04 5.96
CA GLY A 267 -15.36 -15.71 7.21
C GLY A 267 -16.85 -16.04 7.28
N ALA A 268 -17.21 -17.22 7.76
CA ALA A 268 -18.60 -17.65 7.97
C ALA A 268 -18.65 -18.81 8.97
N ASP A 269 -19.68 -18.88 9.84
CA ASP A 269 -19.93 -20.07 10.67
C ASP A 269 -20.65 -21.14 9.83
N ILE A 270 -19.92 -21.76 8.90
CA ILE A 270 -20.50 -22.65 7.88
C ILE A 270 -20.85 -24.03 8.46
N ASP A 271 -20.22 -24.43 9.57
CA ASP A 271 -20.49 -25.70 10.25
C ASP A 271 -21.42 -25.59 11.48
N GLY A 272 -21.74 -24.35 11.92
CA GLY A 272 -22.73 -24.04 12.94
C GLY A 272 -22.26 -24.24 14.37
N ASP A 273 -20.94 -24.18 14.63
CA ASP A 273 -20.37 -24.34 15.96
C ASP A 273 -20.29 -23.03 16.76
N GLY A 274 -20.57 -21.89 16.11
CA GLY A 274 -20.58 -20.55 16.67
C GLY A 274 -19.23 -19.84 16.62
N ILE A 275 -18.25 -20.37 15.89
CA ILE A 275 -16.96 -19.76 15.60
C ILE A 275 -16.90 -19.51 14.10
N SER A 276 -16.26 -18.42 13.68
CA SER A 276 -16.09 -18.16 12.25
C SER A 276 -15.13 -19.19 11.64
N ASP A 277 -15.45 -19.65 10.44
CA ASP A 277 -14.60 -20.53 9.65
C ASP A 277 -13.95 -19.76 8.50
N LEU A 278 -12.71 -20.11 8.20
CA LEU A 278 -11.95 -19.48 7.15
C LEU A 278 -12.21 -20.15 5.80
N ALA A 279 -12.71 -19.39 4.84
CA ALA A 279 -12.82 -19.78 3.44
C ALA A 279 -11.82 -19.02 2.57
N VAL A 280 -11.07 -19.73 1.72
CA VAL A 280 -10.06 -19.14 0.83
C VAL A 280 -10.22 -19.65 -0.59
N GLY A 281 -10.32 -18.73 -1.54
CA GLY A 281 -10.37 -19.01 -2.97
C GLY A 281 -9.00 -19.32 -3.57
N ALA A 282 -8.94 -20.41 -4.33
CA ALA A 282 -7.83 -20.83 -5.19
C ALA A 282 -8.33 -20.92 -6.64
N ALA A 283 -8.48 -19.75 -7.28
CA ALA A 283 -9.11 -19.62 -8.59
C ALA A 283 -8.42 -20.46 -9.69
N GLY A 284 -7.12 -20.70 -9.58
CA GLY A 284 -6.37 -21.54 -10.51
C GLY A 284 -6.69 -23.03 -10.43
N LEU A 285 -7.24 -23.48 -9.30
CA LEU A 285 -7.75 -24.84 -9.09
C LEU A 285 -9.27 -24.94 -9.16
N ASN A 286 -9.99 -23.82 -9.34
CA ASN A 286 -11.45 -23.76 -9.29
C ASN A 286 -12.00 -24.27 -7.95
N THR A 287 -11.34 -23.92 -6.85
CA THR A 287 -11.57 -24.49 -5.52
C THR A 287 -11.68 -23.39 -4.47
N VAL A 288 -12.58 -23.59 -3.51
CA VAL A 288 -12.58 -22.87 -2.23
C VAL A 288 -12.13 -23.86 -1.16
N PHE A 289 -11.10 -23.51 -0.39
CA PHE A 289 -10.62 -24.29 0.74
C PHE A 289 -11.22 -23.75 2.03
N LEU A 290 -11.61 -24.66 2.94
CA LEU A 290 -12.24 -24.36 4.22
C LEU A 290 -11.39 -24.90 5.38
N TRP A 291 -11.30 -24.10 6.43
CA TRP A 291 -10.73 -24.47 7.73
C TRP A 291 -11.68 -24.03 8.83
N PHE A 292 -12.06 -24.96 9.70
CA PHE A 292 -12.97 -24.67 10.79
C PHE A 292 -12.22 -24.13 12.02
N GLY A 293 -12.53 -22.89 12.41
CA GLY A 293 -11.86 -22.13 13.46
C GLY A 293 -10.32 -22.20 13.50
N ALA A 294 -9.73 -21.88 14.65
CA ALA A 294 -8.29 -21.86 14.89
C ALA A 294 -7.73 -23.11 15.60
N PRO A 295 -6.45 -23.49 15.36
CA PRO A 295 -5.46 -22.78 14.57
C PRO A 295 -5.45 -23.20 13.09
N VAL A 296 -5.78 -22.24 12.23
CA VAL A 296 -5.47 -22.25 10.81
C VAL A 296 -3.95 -22.12 10.64
N SER A 297 -3.27 -23.09 10.00
CA SER A 297 -1.88 -22.95 9.54
C SER A 297 -1.48 -24.10 8.63
N GLY A 298 -0.45 -23.90 7.80
CA GLY A 298 0.17 -24.96 7.03
C GLY A 298 0.09 -24.74 5.52
N THR A 299 -0.66 -25.60 4.83
CA THR A 299 -0.76 -25.57 3.36
C THR A 299 -2.20 -25.75 2.93
N SER A 300 -2.56 -25.37 1.70
CA SER A 300 -3.90 -25.64 1.15
C SER A 300 -4.27 -27.12 1.17
N GLY A 301 -3.32 -28.03 0.93
CA GLY A 301 -3.53 -29.47 1.10
C GLY A 301 -3.78 -29.94 2.55
N GLY A 302 -3.69 -29.05 3.53
CA GLY A 302 -4.05 -29.26 4.94
C GLY A 302 -5.41 -28.67 5.32
N ALA A 303 -6.14 -28.07 4.37
CA ALA A 303 -7.54 -27.68 4.56
C ALA A 303 -8.38 -28.89 4.94
N GLU A 304 -9.42 -28.65 5.73
CA GLU A 304 -10.34 -29.70 6.14
C GLU A 304 -11.23 -30.11 4.98
N ILE A 305 -11.63 -29.14 4.16
CA ILE A 305 -12.42 -29.35 2.94
C ILE A 305 -11.85 -28.50 1.80
N GLY A 306 -11.80 -29.11 0.61
CA GLY A 306 -11.62 -28.39 -0.66
C GLY A 306 -12.86 -28.56 -1.52
N VAL A 307 -13.67 -27.51 -1.62
CA VAL A 307 -14.90 -27.50 -2.42
C VAL A 307 -14.55 -27.12 -3.87
N VAL A 308 -14.55 -28.11 -4.75
CA VAL A 308 -14.19 -27.94 -6.16
C VAL A 308 -15.45 -27.77 -7.02
N ALA A 309 -15.49 -26.72 -7.84
CA ALA A 309 -16.58 -26.49 -8.77
C ALA A 309 -16.25 -26.98 -10.20
N SER A 310 -17.30 -27.19 -10.99
CA SER A 310 -17.17 -27.51 -12.42
C SER A 310 -16.96 -26.28 -13.32
N VAL A 311 -16.97 -25.08 -12.75
CA VAL A 311 -16.80 -23.81 -13.46
C VAL A 311 -15.37 -23.29 -13.31
N GLU A 312 -14.77 -22.87 -14.42
CA GLU A 312 -13.40 -22.32 -14.43
C GLU A 312 -13.36 -20.95 -13.75
N GLY A 313 -12.39 -20.74 -12.87
CA GLY A 313 -12.22 -19.53 -12.06
C GLY A 313 -12.98 -19.52 -10.73
N PHE A 314 -13.63 -20.62 -10.32
CA PHE A 314 -14.30 -20.68 -9.00
C PHE A 314 -13.33 -20.39 -7.86
N GLY A 315 -13.73 -19.54 -6.91
CA GLY A 315 -12.85 -18.98 -5.88
C GLY A 315 -12.17 -17.67 -6.27
N GLN A 316 -12.61 -17.01 -7.36
CA GLN A 316 -12.05 -15.71 -7.75
C GLN A 316 -12.58 -14.56 -6.89
N SER A 317 -13.85 -14.60 -6.54
CA SER A 317 -14.48 -13.73 -5.53
C SER A 317 -15.22 -14.61 -4.54
N LEU A 318 -15.36 -14.14 -3.31
CA LEU A 318 -15.92 -14.90 -2.20
C LEU A 318 -16.52 -13.93 -1.18
N ALA A 319 -17.70 -14.26 -0.65
CA ALA A 319 -18.32 -13.52 0.44
C ALA A 319 -19.10 -14.48 1.34
N ASN A 320 -19.30 -14.07 2.61
CA ASN A 320 -20.32 -14.65 3.47
C ASN A 320 -21.69 -14.34 2.85
N ALA A 321 -22.50 -15.38 2.63
CA ALA A 321 -23.84 -15.27 2.10
C ALA A 321 -24.90 -15.17 3.20
N GLY A 322 -24.53 -15.41 4.46
CA GLY A 322 -25.46 -15.54 5.59
C GLY A 322 -26.40 -16.74 5.42
N ASP A 323 -27.54 -16.75 6.10
CA ASP A 323 -28.56 -17.82 5.98
C ASP A 323 -29.41 -17.62 4.72
N PHE A 324 -28.77 -17.70 3.55
CA PHE A 324 -29.42 -17.46 2.26
C PHE A 324 -30.48 -18.52 1.96
N ASN A 325 -30.27 -19.76 2.41
CA ASN A 325 -31.18 -20.88 2.14
C ASN A 325 -32.27 -21.07 3.22
N GLY A 326 -32.14 -20.45 4.39
CA GLY A 326 -33.11 -20.48 5.48
C GLY A 326 -33.04 -21.72 6.36
N ASP A 327 -31.88 -22.36 6.49
CA ASP A 327 -31.64 -23.49 7.38
C ASP A 327 -30.99 -23.10 8.72
N GLY A 328 -30.62 -21.84 8.87
CA GLY A 328 -30.08 -21.24 10.10
C GLY A 328 -28.57 -21.38 10.26
N LEU A 329 -27.85 -21.63 9.17
CA LEU A 329 -26.39 -21.69 9.10
C LEU A 329 -25.89 -20.70 8.05
N ASP A 330 -24.67 -20.20 8.21
CA ASP A 330 -24.08 -19.33 7.21
C ASP A 330 -23.77 -20.14 5.93
N ASP A 331 -24.11 -19.55 4.79
CA ASP A 331 -23.74 -20.02 3.47
C ASP A 331 -22.53 -19.19 2.94
N LEU A 332 -21.86 -19.68 1.91
CA LEU A 332 -20.85 -18.92 1.17
C LEU A 332 -21.24 -18.78 -0.30
N VAL A 333 -20.90 -17.64 -0.90
CA VAL A 333 -21.07 -17.38 -2.33
C VAL A 333 -19.72 -17.14 -2.99
N SER A 334 -19.43 -17.81 -4.11
CA SER A 334 -18.19 -17.63 -4.86
C SER A 334 -18.40 -17.43 -6.35
N GLY A 335 -17.68 -16.45 -6.91
CA GLY A 335 -17.69 -16.12 -8.33
C GLY A 335 -16.62 -16.81 -9.17
N ALA A 336 -16.88 -16.88 -10.47
CA ALA A 336 -16.05 -17.49 -11.49
C ALA A 336 -16.18 -16.72 -12.83
N THR A 337 -15.44 -15.62 -13.00
CA THR A 337 -15.62 -14.73 -14.17
C THR A 337 -15.16 -15.33 -15.49
N SER A 338 -14.24 -16.29 -15.45
CA SER A 338 -13.59 -16.87 -16.63
C SER A 338 -14.24 -18.14 -17.16
N SER A 339 -15.38 -18.58 -16.60
CA SER A 339 -16.00 -19.86 -16.92
C SER A 339 -16.31 -19.99 -18.42
N ALA A 340 -15.49 -20.77 -19.15
CA ALA A 340 -15.79 -21.16 -20.52
C ALA A 340 -17.20 -21.74 -20.55
N GLY A 341 -18.09 -21.18 -21.40
CA GLY A 341 -19.48 -21.63 -21.44
C GLY A 341 -19.57 -23.15 -21.59
N VAL A 342 -20.61 -23.79 -21.03
CA VAL A 342 -20.83 -25.25 -20.89
C VAL A 342 -20.69 -26.12 -22.17
N ASN A 343 -20.25 -25.56 -23.30
CA ASN A 343 -19.94 -26.26 -24.54
C ASN A 343 -18.59 -25.86 -25.21
N GLY A 344 -17.69 -25.16 -24.50
CA GLY A 344 -16.30 -24.92 -24.93
C GLY A 344 -16.10 -24.03 -26.17
N ASN A 345 -17.14 -23.33 -26.62
CA ASN A 345 -17.12 -22.50 -27.84
C ASN A 345 -17.95 -21.20 -27.73
N GLU A 346 -18.63 -20.95 -26.60
CA GLU A 346 -19.40 -19.72 -26.37
C GLU A 346 -18.58 -18.81 -25.45
N PRO A 347 -18.43 -17.52 -25.78
CA PRO A 347 -17.66 -16.64 -24.92
C PRO A 347 -18.32 -16.41 -23.56
N CYS A 348 -17.49 -16.47 -22.53
CA CYS A 348 -17.87 -16.71 -21.15
C CYS A 348 -18.83 -15.63 -20.62
N CYS A 349 -19.93 -16.05 -19.99
CA CYS A 349 -20.85 -15.16 -19.28
C CYS A 349 -20.49 -15.00 -17.80
N GLY A 350 -19.54 -15.77 -17.27
CA GLY A 350 -19.28 -15.87 -15.84
C GLY A 350 -20.30 -16.76 -15.12
N ALA A 351 -19.99 -17.13 -13.88
CA ALA A 351 -20.85 -17.93 -13.02
C ALA A 351 -20.64 -17.59 -11.54
N VAL A 352 -21.64 -17.92 -10.73
CA VAL A 352 -21.57 -17.93 -9.27
C VAL A 352 -22.00 -19.30 -8.75
N GLY A 353 -21.35 -19.81 -7.73
CA GLY A 353 -21.75 -21.02 -7.01
C GLY A 353 -21.93 -20.75 -5.53
N LEU A 354 -22.96 -21.34 -4.93
CA LEU A 354 -23.20 -21.33 -3.50
C LEU A 354 -22.62 -22.58 -2.85
N ILE A 355 -22.02 -22.43 -1.69
CA ILE A 355 -21.58 -23.50 -0.80
C ILE A 355 -22.47 -23.37 0.44
N LEU A 356 -23.40 -24.31 0.60
CA LEU A 356 -24.38 -24.22 1.67
C LEU A 356 -23.81 -24.74 2.99
N GLY A 357 -24.12 -24.04 4.08
CA GLY A 357 -23.78 -24.43 5.44
C GLY A 357 -24.40 -25.77 5.85
N GLY A 358 -23.81 -26.44 6.84
CA GLY A 358 -24.28 -27.75 7.29
C GLY A 358 -23.20 -28.75 7.68
N ASP A 359 -23.52 -30.04 7.51
CA ASP A 359 -22.56 -31.11 7.81
C ASP A 359 -21.38 -31.03 6.83
N PRO A 360 -20.13 -30.93 7.32
CA PRO A 360 -18.91 -30.97 6.52
C PRO A 360 -18.87 -32.11 5.47
N ALA A 361 -19.55 -33.24 5.73
CA ALA A 361 -19.62 -34.36 4.79
C ALA A 361 -20.48 -34.09 3.54
N ASP A 362 -21.34 -33.07 3.57
CA ASP A 362 -22.31 -32.72 2.53
C ASP A 362 -21.96 -31.41 1.80
N PHE A 363 -20.80 -30.79 2.10
CA PHE A 363 -20.36 -29.58 1.40
C PHE A 363 -20.06 -29.83 -0.07
N TRP A 364 -20.81 -29.12 -0.90
CA TRP A 364 -20.74 -29.15 -2.35
C TRP A 364 -21.31 -27.86 -2.90
N VAL A 365 -21.01 -27.57 -4.17
CA VAL A 365 -21.53 -26.36 -4.83
C VAL A 365 -22.94 -26.63 -5.34
N ASP A 366 -23.94 -25.97 -4.76
CA ASP A 366 -25.34 -26.02 -5.20
C ASP A 366 -26.11 -24.78 -4.69
N PRO A 367 -26.76 -23.98 -5.56
CA PRO A 367 -26.76 -24.04 -7.03
C PRO A 367 -25.55 -23.37 -7.67
N ILE A 368 -25.36 -23.65 -8.96
CA ILE A 368 -24.51 -22.86 -9.85
C ILE A 368 -25.41 -21.97 -10.74
N ILE A 369 -25.21 -20.67 -10.66
CA ILE A 369 -25.90 -19.63 -11.43
C ILE A 369 -24.98 -19.20 -12.57
N MET A 370 -25.33 -19.58 -13.80
CA MET A 370 -24.60 -19.15 -14.99
C MET A 370 -25.12 -17.79 -15.45
N GLY A 371 -24.23 -16.86 -15.80
CA GLY A 371 -24.61 -15.59 -16.43
C GLY A 371 -25.39 -15.81 -17.74
N ASP A 372 -26.28 -14.88 -18.08
CA ASP A 372 -27.16 -14.98 -19.26
C ASP A 372 -26.66 -14.15 -20.47
N GLU A 373 -25.59 -13.38 -20.29
CA GLU A 373 -25.01 -12.48 -21.31
C GLU A 373 -23.53 -12.78 -21.59
N GLU A 374 -23.17 -12.80 -22.87
CA GLU A 374 -21.80 -13.04 -23.37
C GLU A 374 -20.83 -11.95 -22.88
N TYR A 375 -19.68 -12.33 -22.32
CA TYR A 375 -18.69 -11.43 -21.71
C TYR A 375 -19.26 -10.53 -20.61
N SER A 376 -20.31 -10.94 -19.90
CA SER A 376 -20.87 -10.15 -18.80
C SER A 376 -20.02 -10.18 -17.53
N TYR A 377 -19.11 -11.17 -17.40
CA TYR A 377 -18.31 -11.37 -16.19
C TYR A 377 -19.19 -11.50 -14.93
N PHE A 378 -20.32 -12.21 -15.05
CA PHE A 378 -21.21 -12.47 -13.93
C PHE A 378 -20.46 -13.21 -12.81
N GLY A 379 -20.52 -12.68 -11.58
CA GLY A 379 -19.74 -13.15 -10.45
C GLY A 379 -18.34 -12.55 -10.36
N GLU A 380 -18.08 -11.39 -10.99
CA GLU A 380 -16.81 -10.68 -10.77
C GLU A 380 -16.67 -10.20 -9.34
N GLU A 381 -17.73 -9.58 -8.83
CA GLU A 381 -17.88 -9.22 -7.43
C GLU A 381 -19.14 -9.90 -6.87
N VAL A 382 -19.06 -10.35 -5.62
CA VAL A 382 -20.18 -10.95 -4.89
C VAL A 382 -20.22 -10.37 -3.48
N ALA A 383 -21.40 -10.10 -2.96
CA ALA A 383 -21.64 -9.74 -1.57
C ALA A 383 -22.90 -10.45 -1.07
N GLY A 384 -22.97 -10.69 0.24
CA GLY A 384 -24.10 -11.32 0.90
C GLY A 384 -24.15 -10.96 2.39
N GLY A 385 -24.93 -11.73 3.15
CA GLY A 385 -25.00 -11.60 4.62
C GLY A 385 -25.82 -10.40 5.11
N ALA A 386 -26.77 -9.92 4.30
CA ALA A 386 -27.67 -8.83 4.70
C ALA A 386 -29.09 -9.04 4.15
N ASP A 387 -30.10 -8.74 4.97
CA ASP A 387 -31.54 -8.88 4.64
C ASP A 387 -32.11 -7.58 4.04
N ILE A 388 -32.15 -7.50 2.71
CA ILE A 388 -32.53 -6.31 1.94
C ILE A 388 -34.04 -6.11 1.87
N ASP A 389 -34.83 -7.15 2.13
CA ASP A 389 -36.29 -7.12 2.02
C ASP A 389 -37.05 -7.37 3.34
N GLY A 390 -36.30 -7.55 4.44
CA GLY A 390 -36.76 -7.61 5.82
C GLY A 390 -37.52 -8.89 6.14
N ASP A 391 -37.25 -9.99 5.41
CA ASP A 391 -37.93 -11.27 5.61
C ASP A 391 -37.24 -12.20 6.63
N GLY A 392 -36.06 -11.79 7.10
CA GLY A 392 -35.22 -12.45 8.09
C GLY A 392 -34.24 -13.46 7.50
N LEU A 393 -34.06 -13.48 6.18
CA LEU A 393 -33.05 -14.28 5.48
C LEU A 393 -32.07 -13.36 4.75
N ASP A 394 -30.83 -13.79 4.67
CA ASP A 394 -29.80 -13.00 4.00
C ASP A 394 -29.94 -13.07 2.48
N ASP A 395 -29.58 -11.99 1.81
CA ASP A 395 -29.68 -11.79 0.37
C ASP A 395 -28.31 -11.72 -0.29
N LEU A 396 -28.30 -11.77 -1.63
CA LEU A 396 -27.07 -11.73 -2.42
C LEU A 396 -27.07 -10.62 -3.46
N ALA A 397 -25.95 -9.92 -3.57
CA ALA A 397 -25.65 -9.01 -4.66
C ALA A 397 -24.54 -9.60 -5.55
N ILE A 398 -24.77 -9.65 -6.86
CA ILE A 398 -23.84 -10.22 -7.84
C ILE A 398 -23.54 -9.21 -8.94
N GLY A 399 -22.26 -8.92 -9.14
CA GLY A 399 -21.74 -8.03 -10.17
C GLY A 399 -21.54 -8.73 -11.52
N ALA A 400 -21.80 -8.00 -12.60
CA ALA A 400 -21.55 -8.42 -13.98
C ALA A 400 -21.13 -7.20 -14.83
N PRO A 401 -19.90 -6.68 -14.63
CA PRO A 401 -19.46 -5.40 -15.20
C PRO A 401 -19.21 -5.41 -16.71
N GLY A 402 -19.32 -6.56 -17.35
CA GLY A 402 -19.17 -6.71 -18.79
C GLY A 402 -20.19 -5.90 -19.61
N GLY A 403 -19.77 -5.47 -20.81
CA GLY A 403 -20.62 -4.72 -21.73
C GLY A 403 -21.02 -3.33 -21.20
N SER A 404 -22.28 -3.17 -20.78
CA SER A 404 -22.76 -1.93 -20.15
C SER A 404 -22.74 -1.98 -18.63
N GLY A 405 -22.31 -3.10 -18.05
CA GLY A 405 -22.35 -3.40 -16.62
C GLY A 405 -23.76 -3.68 -16.08
N ALA A 406 -23.84 -4.59 -15.13
CA ALA A 406 -25.06 -4.94 -14.41
C ALA A 406 -24.74 -5.38 -12.98
N ALA A 407 -25.74 -5.27 -12.11
CA ALA A 407 -25.73 -5.87 -10.79
C ALA A 407 -27.09 -6.53 -10.55
N TYR A 408 -27.09 -7.68 -9.87
CA TYR A 408 -28.26 -8.51 -9.63
C TYR A 408 -28.44 -8.69 -8.14
N VAL A 409 -29.67 -8.54 -7.65
CA VAL A 409 -30.03 -8.82 -6.25
C VAL A 409 -30.92 -10.06 -6.23
N PHE A 410 -30.50 -11.08 -5.49
CA PHE A 410 -31.26 -12.31 -5.25
C PHE A 410 -31.72 -12.33 -3.81
N LEU A 411 -33.01 -12.59 -3.62
CA LEU A 411 -33.57 -12.70 -2.28
C LEU A 411 -33.37 -14.10 -1.71
N GLY A 412 -33.16 -14.20 -0.40
CA GLY A 412 -33.02 -15.41 0.38
C GLY A 412 -34.27 -16.30 0.37
N GLY A 413 -34.16 -17.46 1.01
CA GLY A 413 -35.26 -18.45 1.10
C GLY A 413 -35.43 -19.28 -0.17
N PHE A 414 -34.38 -19.34 -1.00
CA PHE A 414 -34.39 -20.13 -2.20
C PHE A 414 -34.30 -21.64 -1.90
N THR A 415 -35.02 -22.45 -2.67
CA THR A 415 -34.84 -23.91 -2.69
C THR A 415 -34.79 -24.42 -4.14
N GLY A 416 -33.71 -25.08 -4.56
CA GLY A 416 -33.66 -25.81 -5.85
C GLY A 416 -32.60 -25.34 -6.85
N THR A 417 -32.99 -24.65 -7.93
CA THR A 417 -32.03 -24.10 -8.94
C THR A 417 -32.29 -22.62 -9.19
N LEU A 418 -31.24 -21.80 -9.17
CA LEU A 418 -31.31 -20.35 -9.46
C LEU A 418 -30.85 -20.04 -10.90
N HIS A 419 -31.49 -19.04 -11.50
CA HIS A 419 -31.12 -18.45 -12.78
C HIS A 419 -31.05 -16.92 -12.67
N PRO A 420 -30.27 -16.22 -13.53
CA PRO A 420 -30.22 -14.75 -13.52
C PRO A 420 -31.58 -14.05 -13.61
N ALA A 421 -32.57 -14.71 -14.23
CA ALA A 421 -33.93 -14.18 -14.35
C ALA A 421 -34.74 -14.23 -13.04
N ASP A 422 -34.25 -14.96 -12.03
CA ASP A 422 -34.86 -15.06 -10.70
C ASP A 422 -34.42 -13.93 -9.77
N ALA A 423 -33.44 -13.12 -10.17
CA ALA A 423 -33.05 -11.92 -9.44
C ALA A 423 -34.27 -11.00 -9.23
N ALA A 424 -34.48 -10.57 -7.99
CA ALA A 424 -35.56 -9.65 -7.64
C ALA A 424 -35.37 -8.28 -8.31
N VAL A 425 -34.12 -7.85 -8.44
CA VAL A 425 -33.73 -6.60 -9.11
C VAL A 425 -32.51 -6.84 -10.00
N LYS A 426 -32.54 -6.30 -11.22
CA LYS A 426 -31.37 -6.16 -12.11
C LYS A 426 -31.14 -4.70 -12.40
N PHE A 427 -30.02 -4.17 -11.93
CA PHE A 427 -29.51 -2.85 -12.28
C PHE A 427 -28.73 -2.97 -13.59
N THR A 428 -28.87 -1.98 -14.46
CA THR A 428 -28.16 -1.94 -15.75
C THR A 428 -27.46 -0.60 -15.91
N GLY A 429 -26.17 -0.64 -16.23
CA GLY A 429 -25.38 0.57 -16.43
C GLY A 429 -25.74 1.28 -17.73
N SER A 430 -25.23 2.50 -17.87
CA SER A 430 -25.59 3.40 -18.97
C SER A 430 -24.63 3.33 -20.17
N GLY A 431 -23.73 2.34 -20.18
CA GLY A 431 -22.73 2.07 -21.22
C GLY A 431 -21.31 2.46 -20.79
N GLY A 432 -20.32 1.62 -21.12
CA GLY A 432 -18.98 1.64 -20.51
C GLY A 432 -18.85 0.50 -19.50
N TYR A 433 -17.72 -0.20 -19.48
CA TYR A 433 -17.49 -1.40 -18.65
C TYR A 433 -17.28 -1.01 -17.19
N SER A 434 -18.30 -1.01 -16.31
CA SER A 434 -18.03 -0.70 -14.89
C SER A 434 -19.13 -1.05 -13.89
N LEU A 435 -20.43 -0.94 -14.22
CA LEU A 435 -21.47 -1.17 -13.18
C LEU A 435 -21.38 -2.60 -12.65
N GLY A 436 -21.21 -2.74 -11.33
CA GLY A 436 -21.06 -4.03 -10.67
C GLY A 436 -19.63 -4.57 -10.66
N SER A 437 -18.62 -3.73 -10.92
CA SER A 437 -17.20 -4.06 -10.70
C SER A 437 -16.78 -3.94 -9.23
N SER A 438 -17.54 -3.21 -8.44
CA SER A 438 -17.46 -3.17 -6.98
C SER A 438 -18.87 -2.89 -6.44
N LEU A 439 -19.26 -3.61 -5.40
CA LEU A 439 -20.54 -3.51 -4.73
C LEU A 439 -20.37 -3.86 -3.26
N ALA A 440 -21.29 -3.39 -2.42
CA ALA A 440 -21.33 -3.74 -1.00
C ALA A 440 -22.78 -3.77 -0.53
N LEU A 441 -23.07 -4.72 0.36
CA LEU A 441 -24.29 -4.75 1.17
C LEU A 441 -23.95 -4.22 2.57
N PHE A 442 -24.90 -3.54 3.17
CA PHE A 442 -24.78 -2.93 4.50
C PHE A 442 -25.93 -3.45 5.36
N ASP A 443 -25.73 -3.58 6.67
CA ASP A 443 -26.87 -3.63 7.58
C ASP A 443 -27.57 -2.25 7.59
N ASP A 444 -28.65 -2.09 8.37
CA ASP A 444 -29.53 -0.91 8.38
C ASP A 444 -28.81 0.43 8.66
N THR A 445 -28.46 1.14 7.59
CA THR A 445 -27.75 2.43 7.62
C THR A 445 -28.68 3.64 7.71
N ASP A 446 -30.00 3.50 7.51
CA ASP A 446 -30.96 4.60 7.70
C ASP A 446 -31.90 4.47 8.92
N GLY A 447 -31.83 3.33 9.61
CA GLY A 447 -32.57 3.01 10.83
C GLY A 447 -34.01 2.54 10.57
N ASP A 448 -34.34 2.11 9.34
CA ASP A 448 -35.66 1.63 8.95
C ASP A 448 -35.85 0.10 9.04
N GLY A 449 -34.76 -0.60 9.33
CA GLY A 449 -34.69 -2.03 9.59
C GLY A 449 -34.48 -2.89 8.34
N PHE A 450 -34.00 -2.31 7.24
CA PHE A 450 -33.64 -3.03 6.02
C PHE A 450 -32.19 -2.77 5.65
N ALA A 451 -31.49 -3.81 5.21
CA ALA A 451 -30.14 -3.67 4.65
C ALA A 451 -30.12 -2.78 3.40
N GLU A 452 -29.01 -2.11 3.11
CA GLU A 452 -28.85 -1.27 1.92
C GLU A 452 -27.79 -1.77 0.94
N LEU A 453 -27.82 -1.19 -0.27
CA LEU A 453 -26.94 -1.58 -1.36
C LEU A 453 -26.19 -0.37 -1.92
N LEU A 454 -24.86 -0.51 -2.04
CA LEU A 454 -24.01 0.41 -2.77
C LEU A 454 -23.48 -0.26 -4.03
N LEU A 455 -23.62 0.44 -5.16
CA LEU A 455 -23.09 -0.01 -6.45
C LEU A 455 -22.17 1.03 -7.04
N CYS A 456 -21.00 0.60 -7.50
CA CYS A 456 -20.09 1.46 -8.25
C CYS A 456 -20.37 1.47 -9.76
N ASP A 457 -20.24 2.64 -10.40
CA ASP A 457 -20.01 2.82 -11.84
C ASP A 457 -18.72 3.66 -12.10
N VAL A 458 -17.58 2.96 -12.16
CA VAL A 458 -16.22 3.52 -12.30
C VAL A 458 -16.04 4.42 -13.53
N THR A 459 -16.75 4.17 -14.64
CA THR A 459 -16.62 4.96 -15.88
C THR A 459 -17.10 6.41 -15.71
N TYR A 460 -17.97 6.67 -14.75
CA TYR A 460 -18.59 7.99 -14.54
C TYR A 460 -18.18 8.67 -13.24
N THR A 461 -17.22 8.10 -12.51
CA THR A 461 -16.74 8.56 -11.19
C THR A 461 -17.85 8.69 -10.15
N LYS A 462 -18.68 7.63 -10.05
CA LYS A 462 -19.83 7.61 -9.15
C LYS A 462 -19.97 6.27 -8.44
N ALA A 463 -20.35 6.35 -7.18
CA ALA A 463 -21.04 5.28 -6.47
C ALA A 463 -22.51 5.68 -6.26
N SER A 464 -23.43 4.77 -6.56
CA SER A 464 -24.87 4.96 -6.40
C SER A 464 -25.35 4.13 -5.23
N TYR A 465 -25.92 4.81 -4.24
CA TYR A 465 -26.37 4.24 -2.99
C TYR A 465 -27.90 4.11 -2.99
N TYR A 466 -28.39 2.91 -2.69
CA TYR A 466 -29.77 2.50 -2.79
C TYR A 466 -30.28 2.10 -1.40
N LEU A 467 -31.18 2.93 -0.86
CA LEU A 467 -31.94 2.58 0.35
C LEU A 467 -32.97 1.51 0.03
N SER A 468 -33.16 0.60 0.99
CA SER A 468 -34.20 -0.40 0.96
C SER A 468 -35.48 0.09 1.68
N PRO A 469 -36.66 -0.51 1.44
CA PRO A 469 -36.97 -1.49 0.41
C PRO A 469 -36.66 -0.96 -0.99
N LEU A 470 -35.94 -1.75 -1.79
CA LEU A 470 -35.37 -1.29 -3.06
C LEU A 470 -36.44 -0.69 -3.99
N SER A 471 -36.37 0.63 -4.16
CA SER A 471 -37.31 1.38 -5.01
C SER A 471 -36.94 1.38 -6.51
N GLY A 472 -35.77 0.82 -6.84
CA GLY A 472 -35.20 0.81 -8.20
C GLY A 472 -34.58 2.14 -8.64
N ALA A 473 -34.49 3.14 -7.75
CA ALA A 473 -33.77 4.38 -7.97
C ALA A 473 -32.80 4.63 -6.82
N ALA A 474 -31.61 5.17 -7.12
CA ALA A 474 -30.64 5.55 -6.10
C ALA A 474 -31.21 6.67 -5.22
N SER A 475 -31.08 6.52 -3.90
CA SER A 475 -31.44 7.55 -2.94
C SER A 475 -30.38 8.65 -2.90
N THR A 476 -29.12 8.22 -2.94
CA THR A 476 -27.94 9.09 -2.88
C THR A 476 -26.97 8.71 -3.98
N THR A 477 -26.33 9.71 -4.59
CA THR A 477 -25.24 9.53 -5.55
C THR A 477 -23.99 10.17 -4.96
N LEU A 478 -23.00 9.35 -4.64
CA LEU A 478 -21.66 9.77 -4.27
C LEU A 478 -20.89 9.96 -5.58
N ALA A 479 -20.44 11.18 -5.86
CA ALA A 479 -19.76 11.47 -7.12
C ALA A 479 -18.72 12.56 -6.95
N ASP A 480 -17.65 12.43 -7.72
CA ASP A 480 -16.68 13.50 -7.92
C ASP A 480 -16.47 13.82 -9.40
N ALA A 481 -16.01 15.03 -9.69
CA ALA A 481 -15.68 15.48 -11.03
C ALA A 481 -14.32 14.95 -11.55
N GLY A 482 -13.52 14.30 -10.70
CA GLY A 482 -12.24 13.68 -11.03
C GLY A 482 -12.34 12.41 -11.89
N TYR A 483 -11.24 11.66 -11.94
CA TYR A 483 -11.19 10.29 -12.46
C TYR A 483 -10.88 9.38 -11.27
N GLY A 484 -11.57 8.25 -11.09
CA GLY A 484 -11.23 7.26 -10.06
C GLY A 484 -12.17 7.18 -8.86
N PHE A 485 -12.91 8.24 -8.52
CA PHE A 485 -13.87 8.17 -7.41
C PHE A 485 -14.91 7.06 -7.59
N GLY A 486 -15.02 6.20 -6.58
CA GLY A 486 -15.83 5.00 -6.60
C GLY A 486 -15.07 3.73 -6.97
N TYR A 487 -13.77 3.77 -7.29
CA TYR A 487 -13.03 2.61 -7.81
C TYR A 487 -13.29 1.31 -7.03
N ALA A 488 -13.26 1.40 -5.70
CA ALA A 488 -13.79 0.40 -4.79
C ALA A 488 -14.76 1.05 -3.80
N VAL A 489 -15.73 0.26 -3.34
CA VAL A 489 -16.63 0.61 -2.25
C VAL A 489 -16.65 -0.51 -1.22
N GLY A 490 -16.96 -0.18 0.03
CA GLY A 490 -17.05 -1.16 1.11
C GLY A 490 -17.94 -0.68 2.25
N ASN A 491 -18.32 -1.63 3.09
CA ASN A 491 -18.92 -1.38 4.40
C ASN A 491 -17.80 -1.23 5.43
N ALA A 492 -17.70 -0.08 6.10
CA ALA A 492 -16.70 0.16 7.14
C ALA A 492 -17.14 -0.31 8.54
N GLY A 493 -18.38 -0.75 8.70
CA GLY A 493 -19.05 -0.92 10.00
C GLY A 493 -19.39 0.43 10.64
N ASP A 494 -19.89 0.39 11.86
CA ASP A 494 -20.16 1.58 12.69
C ASP A 494 -18.85 2.17 13.25
N VAL A 495 -18.15 2.97 12.44
CA VAL A 495 -16.84 3.55 12.81
C VAL A 495 -16.98 4.74 13.75
N ASP A 496 -18.13 5.43 13.76
CA ASP A 496 -18.37 6.61 14.61
C ASP A 496 -19.22 6.34 15.86
N GLY A 497 -19.78 5.13 15.99
CA GLY A 497 -20.49 4.68 17.17
C GLY A 497 -21.94 5.15 17.25
N ASP A 498 -22.52 5.56 16.13
CA ASP A 498 -23.88 6.07 16.07
C ASP A 498 -24.95 4.96 15.89
N GLY A 499 -24.49 3.71 15.79
CA GLY A 499 -25.28 2.50 15.65
C GLY A 499 -25.67 2.17 14.21
N ARG A 500 -24.99 2.72 13.21
CA ARG A 500 -25.22 2.46 11.78
C ARG A 500 -23.89 2.18 11.09
N ASP A 501 -23.93 1.28 10.12
CA ASP A 501 -22.76 1.02 9.28
C ASP A 501 -22.42 2.23 8.39
N ASP A 502 -21.13 2.52 8.26
CA ASP A 502 -20.64 3.66 7.50
C ASP A 502 -20.09 3.25 6.12
N VAL A 503 -20.12 4.21 5.20
CA VAL A 503 -19.86 3.95 3.79
C VAL A 503 -18.43 4.34 3.42
N LEU A 504 -17.68 3.37 2.89
CA LEU A 504 -16.33 3.56 2.38
C LEU A 504 -16.33 3.67 0.85
N VAL A 505 -15.66 4.71 0.33
CA VAL A 505 -15.49 4.93 -1.11
C VAL A 505 -14.06 5.33 -1.41
N THR A 506 -13.42 4.73 -2.41
CA THR A 506 -12.04 5.04 -2.76
C THR A 506 -11.88 5.81 -4.07
N ASP A 507 -10.76 6.51 -4.19
CA ASP A 507 -10.28 7.16 -5.40
C ASP A 507 -8.75 6.99 -5.53
N PRO A 508 -8.26 5.88 -6.11
CA PRO A 508 -6.83 5.64 -6.30
C PRO A 508 -6.15 6.60 -7.28
N TYR A 509 -6.90 7.48 -7.95
CA TYR A 509 -6.34 8.46 -8.86
C TYR A 509 -6.43 9.90 -8.31
N ALA A 510 -6.89 10.07 -7.07
CA ALA A 510 -6.87 11.34 -6.36
C ALA A 510 -5.46 11.97 -6.39
N ILE A 511 -5.39 13.25 -6.77
CA ILE A 511 -4.13 13.94 -7.04
C ILE A 511 -3.64 14.68 -5.80
N GLY A 512 -2.41 14.38 -5.40
CA GLY A 512 -1.68 14.99 -4.30
C GLY A 512 -1.15 16.38 -4.56
N GLY A 513 -0.52 16.95 -3.53
CA GLY A 513 0.09 18.29 -3.57
C GLY A 513 1.26 18.41 -4.56
N ASP A 514 1.92 17.29 -4.88
CA ASP A 514 3.01 17.21 -5.85
C ASP A 514 2.53 17.00 -7.31
N GLY A 515 1.21 16.84 -7.51
CA GLY A 515 0.58 16.64 -8.81
C GLY A 515 0.56 15.20 -9.33
N LYS A 516 0.93 14.21 -8.50
CA LYS A 516 0.81 12.78 -8.81
C LYS A 516 -0.40 12.16 -8.10
N SER A 517 -0.72 10.91 -8.41
CA SER A 517 -1.83 10.19 -7.79
C SER A 517 -1.39 9.56 -6.47
N ASP A 518 -1.63 10.25 -5.37
CA ASP A 518 -1.45 9.71 -4.01
C ASP A 518 -2.49 8.60 -3.77
N GLY A 519 -3.71 8.82 -4.30
CA GLY A 519 -4.88 8.02 -3.98
C GLY A 519 -5.53 8.47 -2.67
N ALA A 520 -6.81 8.18 -2.51
CA ALA A 520 -7.57 8.55 -1.33
C ALA A 520 -8.70 7.55 -1.02
N ALA A 521 -9.12 7.52 0.23
CA ALA A 521 -10.34 6.86 0.68
C ALA A 521 -11.19 7.83 1.51
N TYR A 522 -12.51 7.68 1.42
CA TYR A 522 -13.48 8.57 2.02
C TYR A 522 -14.49 7.76 2.80
N VAL A 523 -14.69 8.14 4.06
CA VAL A 523 -15.64 7.52 4.98
C VAL A 523 -16.82 8.47 5.16
N PHE A 524 -18.01 8.02 4.75
CA PHE A 524 -19.25 8.78 4.86
C PHE A 524 -20.08 8.20 6.00
N PHE A 525 -20.22 8.97 7.08
CA PHE A 525 -21.02 8.56 8.21
C PHE A 525 -22.51 8.48 7.87
N ALA A 526 -23.13 7.37 8.19
CA ALA A 526 -24.55 7.16 8.00
C ALA A 526 -25.39 7.96 9.03
N PRO A 527 -26.65 8.32 8.74
CA PRO A 527 -27.36 8.11 7.49
C PRO A 527 -26.93 9.11 6.42
N LEU A 528 -26.81 8.63 5.17
CA LEU A 528 -26.45 9.49 4.05
C LEU A 528 -27.60 10.43 3.64
N ALA A 529 -27.30 11.72 3.51
CA ALA A 529 -28.28 12.68 3.03
C ALA A 529 -28.71 12.38 1.57
N PRO A 530 -30.01 12.43 1.25
CA PRO A 530 -30.48 12.15 -0.10
C PRO A 530 -29.99 13.20 -1.10
N GLY A 531 -29.72 12.78 -2.33
CA GLY A 531 -29.25 13.65 -3.41
C GLY A 531 -27.85 13.32 -3.87
N SER A 532 -26.96 14.32 -3.95
CA SER A 532 -25.58 14.12 -4.41
C SER A 532 -24.62 14.52 -3.31
N LEU A 533 -23.73 13.60 -2.95
CA LEU A 533 -22.61 13.82 -2.04
C LEU A 533 -21.30 13.78 -2.83
N THR A 534 -20.30 14.47 -2.31
CA THR A 534 -18.96 14.62 -2.88
C THR A 534 -17.91 14.29 -1.82
N PRO A 535 -16.63 14.11 -2.17
CA PRO A 535 -15.55 13.92 -1.20
C PRO A 535 -15.55 14.92 -0.03
N THR A 536 -15.98 16.16 -0.23
CA THR A 536 -16.02 17.17 0.83
C THR A 536 -17.15 16.99 1.85
N ASP A 537 -18.10 16.09 1.56
CA ASP A 537 -19.18 15.73 2.47
C ASP A 537 -18.84 14.50 3.32
N ALA A 538 -17.69 13.87 3.10
CA ALA A 538 -17.22 12.74 3.89
C ALA A 538 -16.94 13.16 5.34
N GLY A 539 -17.24 12.26 6.28
CA GLY A 539 -16.85 12.39 7.68
C GLY A 539 -15.34 12.29 7.82
N GLY A 540 -14.74 11.35 7.09
CA GLY A 540 -13.30 11.08 7.05
C GLY A 540 -12.70 11.09 5.65
N THR A 541 -11.47 11.58 5.53
CA THR A 541 -10.66 11.53 4.31
C THR A 541 -9.27 11.00 4.63
N LEU A 542 -8.88 9.92 3.98
CA LEU A 542 -7.58 9.27 4.12
C LEU A 542 -6.79 9.49 2.84
N ILE A 543 -5.58 10.01 2.96
CA ILE A 543 -4.73 10.36 1.81
C ILE A 543 -3.54 9.41 1.74
N GLY A 544 -3.26 8.92 0.52
CA GLY A 544 -2.07 8.11 0.25
C GLY A 544 -0.76 8.82 0.62
N PRO A 545 0.25 8.08 1.08
CA PRO A 545 1.44 8.68 1.66
C PRO A 545 2.34 9.36 0.62
N ASN A 546 2.50 8.78 -0.58
CA ASN A 546 3.36 9.33 -1.63
C ASN A 546 2.66 9.46 -3.00
N GLY A 547 3.15 10.42 -3.77
CA GLY A 547 2.72 10.64 -5.13
C GLY A 547 3.10 9.50 -6.08
N GLY A 548 2.09 8.79 -6.58
CA GLY A 548 2.21 7.65 -7.49
C GLY A 548 1.74 6.33 -6.90
N ASP A 549 1.41 6.30 -5.61
CA ASP A 549 1.07 5.10 -4.86
C ASP A 549 -0.29 4.52 -5.25
N GLN A 550 -1.25 5.39 -5.58
CA GLN A 550 -2.61 4.96 -5.91
C GLN A 550 -3.29 4.19 -4.77
N ALA A 551 -3.15 4.68 -3.53
CA ALA A 551 -3.85 4.11 -2.38
C ALA A 551 -5.38 4.09 -2.60
N GLY A 552 -6.05 3.02 -2.14
CA GLY A 552 -7.48 2.84 -2.37
C GLY A 552 -7.82 2.01 -3.62
N GLN A 553 -6.92 1.14 -4.06
CA GLN A 553 -7.22 0.14 -5.11
C GLN A 553 -8.21 -0.93 -4.62
N ALA A 554 -8.27 -1.17 -3.32
CA ALA A 554 -9.36 -1.89 -2.66
C ALA A 554 -9.53 -1.32 -1.24
N ALA A 555 -10.70 -1.52 -0.65
CA ALA A 555 -11.00 -1.15 0.72
C ALA A 555 -12.25 -1.90 1.19
N GLY A 556 -12.38 -2.13 2.48
CA GLY A 556 -13.52 -2.83 3.07
C GLY A 556 -13.41 -2.93 4.59
N GLY A 557 -14.49 -3.35 5.23
CA GLY A 557 -14.53 -3.62 6.66
C GLY A 557 -13.74 -4.87 7.03
N VAL A 558 -13.19 -4.87 8.24
CA VAL A 558 -12.54 -6.03 8.86
C VAL A 558 -13.25 -6.50 10.13
N GLY A 559 -14.42 -5.91 10.44
CA GLY A 559 -15.15 -6.19 11.67
C GLY A 559 -14.58 -5.42 12.86
N ASP A 560 -14.75 -5.92 14.09
CA ASP A 560 -14.16 -5.34 15.31
C ASP A 560 -12.81 -6.02 15.58
N LEU A 561 -11.80 -5.60 14.82
CA LEU A 561 -10.45 -6.15 14.84
C LEU A 561 -9.70 -5.76 16.12
N ASP A 562 -10.06 -4.65 16.77
CA ASP A 562 -9.39 -4.18 17.97
C ASP A 562 -10.13 -4.55 19.28
N GLY A 563 -11.40 -4.92 19.19
CA GLY A 563 -12.26 -5.43 20.27
C GLY A 563 -12.93 -4.34 21.10
N ASP A 564 -13.10 -3.14 20.55
CA ASP A 564 -13.69 -1.99 21.23
C ASP A 564 -15.19 -1.79 20.95
N GLY A 565 -15.74 -2.61 20.05
CA GLY A 565 -17.14 -2.64 19.68
C GLY A 565 -17.52 -1.70 18.55
N PHE A 566 -16.55 -1.08 17.87
CA PHE A 566 -16.76 -0.28 16.66
C PHE A 566 -16.31 -1.04 15.41
N GLY A 567 -16.82 -0.62 14.25
CA GLY A 567 -16.36 -1.16 12.98
C GLY A 567 -14.94 -0.70 12.68
N ASP A 568 -14.10 -1.60 12.19
CA ASP A 568 -12.77 -1.33 11.69
C ASP A 568 -12.70 -1.62 10.18
N PHE A 569 -11.73 -1.02 9.50
CA PHE A 569 -11.62 -1.17 8.05
C PHE A 569 -10.18 -1.08 7.57
N TYR A 570 -9.98 -1.46 6.31
CA TYR A 570 -8.70 -1.34 5.63
C TYR A 570 -8.78 -0.48 4.38
N VAL A 571 -7.64 0.10 4.02
CA VAL A 571 -7.37 0.64 2.68
C VAL A 571 -6.19 -0.12 2.11
N LEU A 572 -6.27 -0.49 0.83
CA LEU A 572 -5.24 -1.28 0.17
C LEU A 572 -4.65 -0.57 -1.04
N GLN A 573 -3.35 -0.75 -1.19
CA GLN A 573 -2.58 -0.51 -2.39
C GLN A 573 -1.97 -1.83 -2.88
N GLN A 574 -2.36 -2.28 -4.07
CA GLN A 574 -1.81 -3.53 -4.65
C GLN A 574 -0.47 -3.30 -5.38
N GLN A 575 -0.05 -2.05 -5.62
CA GLN A 575 1.21 -1.71 -6.31
C GLN A 575 1.90 -0.49 -5.69
N ASP A 576 2.95 -0.72 -4.89
CA ASP A 576 3.89 0.33 -4.51
C ASP A 576 4.89 0.63 -5.64
N THR A 577 4.93 1.90 -6.07
CA THR A 577 5.74 2.37 -7.20
C THR A 577 7.03 3.07 -6.78
N VAL A 578 7.29 3.30 -5.49
CA VAL A 578 8.38 4.20 -5.10
C VAL A 578 9.76 3.53 -5.02
N ASN A 579 9.89 2.22 -4.82
CA ASN A 579 11.23 1.60 -4.62
C ASN A 579 11.53 0.28 -5.36
N PHE A 580 10.76 -0.11 -6.38
CA PHE A 580 10.98 -1.33 -7.16
C PHE A 580 11.10 -2.64 -6.33
N GLN A 581 10.51 -2.68 -5.13
CA GLN A 581 10.37 -3.88 -4.29
C GLN A 581 8.91 -4.39 -4.15
N ASN A 582 7.95 -3.76 -4.85
CA ASN A 582 6.62 -4.26 -5.26
C ASN A 582 5.91 -5.29 -4.35
N SER A 583 5.81 -5.00 -3.06
CA SER A 583 5.04 -5.79 -2.10
C SER A 583 3.62 -5.27 -1.90
N GLY A 584 3.29 -4.02 -2.22
CA GLY A 584 1.97 -3.45 -1.90
C GLY A 584 1.76 -3.31 -0.38
N GLU A 585 0.76 -2.51 0.01
CA GLU A 585 0.56 -2.09 1.41
C GLU A 585 -0.91 -2.10 1.77
N GLY A 586 -1.23 -2.66 2.94
CA GLY A 586 -2.54 -2.59 3.56
C GLY A 586 -2.46 -1.78 4.85
N TRP A 587 -3.30 -0.75 4.96
CA TRP A 587 -3.44 0.08 6.14
C TRP A 587 -4.72 -0.28 6.87
N PHE A 588 -4.63 -0.52 8.17
CA PHE A 588 -5.75 -0.85 9.04
C PHE A 588 -6.08 0.38 9.89
N LEU A 589 -7.38 0.70 9.94
CA LEU A 589 -7.92 1.84 10.66
C LEU A 589 -8.97 1.35 11.64
N TYR A 590 -8.90 1.88 12.85
CA TYR A 590 -9.76 1.50 13.96
C TYR A 590 -10.87 2.53 14.17
N GLY A 591 -12.11 2.07 14.28
CA GLY A 591 -13.25 2.89 14.65
C GLY A 591 -13.16 3.37 16.10
N GLY A 592 -14.06 4.27 16.49
CA GLY A 592 -14.18 4.66 17.90
C GLY A 592 -14.51 6.13 18.16
N PRO A 593 -14.81 6.47 19.43
CA PRO A 593 -15.23 7.82 19.80
C PRO A 593 -14.08 8.81 19.64
N GLY A 594 -14.31 9.90 18.90
CA GLY A 594 -13.37 11.02 18.75
C GLY A 594 -13.43 12.09 19.81
#